data_AF-A0A4S3LLZ6-F1
#
_entry.id   AF-A0A4S3LLZ6-F1
#
_cell.length_a   1.000
_cell.length_b   1.000
_cell.length_c   1.000
_cell.angle_alpha   90.00
_cell.angle_beta   90.00
_cell.angle_gamma   90.00
#
_symmetry.space_group_name_H-M   'P 1'
#
loop_
_entity.id
_entity.type
_entity.pdbx_description
1 polymer ?
#
loop_
_entity_poly.entity_id
_entity_poly.type
_entity_poly.pdbx_seq_one_letter_code
_entity_poly.pdbx_strand_id
1 'polypeptide(L)'
;MISFKKWPSPGLQNILLTLLLVGLLPGIVIYGNSLKNDKAAFPVNTSCRGNMIVDALYDDQRARMTTSFYFSFLDNNKILISLSGTGYLYDRSGKVIERKTILRNIYYRYVHESKYTNTYSLTSTQINTDSVDNMDWKMSSLLLMNSFFMAGQTDTLVLKKYDDNTMLIESNQSPLTMCVFKNDL
;
A
#
# COMPACT_ATOMS: atom_id res chain seq x y z
N MET A 1 17.36 67.22 10.50
CA MET A 1 18.65 66.64 10.07
C MET A 1 18.70 65.19 10.51
N ILE A 2 19.09 64.29 9.60
CA ILE A 2 18.92 62.84 9.67
C ILE A 2 19.80 62.25 10.79
N SER A 3 19.20 61.45 11.69
CA SER A 3 19.91 60.68 12.70
C SER A 3 20.67 59.53 12.05
N PHE A 4 22.00 59.66 11.97
CA PHE A 4 22.86 58.56 11.52
C PHE A 4 22.86 57.44 12.57
N LYS A 5 22.16 56.34 12.27
CA LYS A 5 22.28 55.06 12.97
C LYS A 5 23.76 54.65 12.95
N LYS A 6 24.42 54.65 14.10
CA LYS A 6 25.80 54.11 14.24
C LYS A 6 25.80 52.67 13.76
N TRP A 7 26.53 52.41 12.67
CA TRP A 7 26.77 51.05 12.20
C TRP A 7 27.61 50.30 13.24
N PRO A 8 27.27 49.04 13.55
CA PRO A 8 28.07 48.24 14.45
C PRO A 8 29.48 48.07 13.88
N SER A 9 30.49 48.10 14.76
CA SER A 9 31.90 47.94 14.39
C SER A 9 32.11 46.61 13.65
N PRO A 10 33.08 46.53 12.71
CA PRO A 10 33.29 45.34 11.87
C PRO A 10 33.51 44.04 12.67
N GLY A 11 34.07 44.13 13.88
CA GLY A 11 34.18 42.98 14.79
C GLY A 11 32.83 42.48 15.33
N LEU A 12 31.88 43.38 15.59
CA LEU A 12 30.54 43.02 16.08
C LEU A 12 29.69 42.40 14.96
N GLN A 13 29.86 42.85 13.71
CA GLN A 13 29.20 42.26 12.54
C GLN A 13 29.63 40.82 12.30
N ASN A 14 30.93 40.51 12.41
CA ASN A 14 31.42 39.14 12.26
C ASN A 14 30.90 38.22 13.38
N ILE A 15 30.84 38.69 14.63
CA ILE A 15 30.30 37.91 15.75
C ILE A 15 28.81 37.61 15.54
N LEU A 16 28.02 38.61 15.12
CA LEU A 16 26.60 38.44 14.80
C LEU A 16 26.38 37.47 13.64
N LEU A 17 27.20 37.54 12.58
CA LEU A 17 27.11 36.62 11.44
C LEU A 17 27.44 35.17 11.86
N THR A 18 28.45 35.01 12.71
CA THR A 18 28.88 33.70 13.21
C THR A 18 27.81 33.08 14.11
N LEU A 19 27.20 33.86 15.01
CA LEU A 19 26.07 33.43 15.83
C LEU A 19 24.84 33.05 14.99
N LEU A 20 24.56 33.79 13.91
CA LEU A 20 23.46 33.48 12.99
C LEU A 20 23.70 32.15 12.26
N LEU A 21 24.91 31.91 11.76
CA LEU A 21 25.30 30.67 11.09
C LEU A 21 25.30 29.46 12.05
N VAL A 22 25.82 29.64 13.27
CA VAL A 22 25.87 28.60 14.31
C VAL A 22 24.48 28.30 14.87
N GLY A 23 23.52 29.24 14.83
CA GLY A 23 22.13 28.99 15.20
C GLY A 23 21.27 28.37 14.09
N LEU A 24 21.51 28.76 12.83
CA LEU A 24 20.76 28.27 11.67
C LEU A 24 21.11 26.82 11.31
N LEU A 25 22.38 26.42 11.39
CA LEU A 25 22.82 25.08 11.03
C LEU A 25 22.18 23.97 11.90
N PRO A 26 22.17 24.08 13.24
CA PRO A 26 21.44 23.14 14.09
C PRO A 26 19.94 23.17 13.83
N GLY A 27 19.36 24.35 13.61
CA GLY A 27 17.93 24.50 13.27
C GLY A 27 17.55 23.74 12.00
N ILE A 28 18.38 23.83 10.95
CA ILE A 28 18.19 23.10 9.68
C ILE A 28 18.37 21.59 9.87
N VAL A 29 19.33 21.16 10.69
CA VAL A 29 19.54 19.73 10.99
C VAL A 29 18.40 19.16 11.83
N ILE A 30 17.94 19.89 12.84
CA ILE A 30 16.81 19.50 13.70
C ILE A 30 15.51 19.50 12.88
N TYR A 31 15.25 20.52 12.08
CA TYR A 31 14.08 20.59 11.20
C TYR A 31 14.12 19.50 10.12
N GLY A 32 15.30 19.25 9.52
CA GLY A 32 15.53 18.17 8.57
C GLY A 32 15.35 16.78 9.18
N ASN A 33 15.81 16.57 10.42
CA ASN A 33 15.55 15.33 11.17
C ASN A 33 14.09 15.20 11.61
N SER A 34 13.43 16.30 11.97
CA SER A 34 12.00 16.31 12.31
C SER A 34 11.15 15.96 11.08
N LEU A 35 11.46 16.51 9.90
CA LEU A 35 10.82 16.12 8.63
C LEU A 35 11.14 14.67 8.21
N LYS A 36 12.28 14.11 8.63
CA LYS A 36 12.59 12.68 8.47
C LYS A 36 11.80 11.82 9.47
N ASN A 37 11.56 12.30 10.68
CA ASN A 37 10.85 11.56 11.73
C ASN A 37 9.33 11.64 11.62
N ASP A 38 8.76 12.70 11.02
CA ASP A 38 7.33 12.78 10.68
C ASP A 38 6.95 11.83 9.52
N LYS A 39 7.96 11.33 8.81
CA LYS A 39 7.85 10.15 7.96
C LYS A 39 8.21 8.93 8.78
N ALA A 40 7.39 8.58 9.78
CA ALA A 40 7.30 7.20 10.21
C ALA A 40 7.01 6.38 8.95
N ALA A 41 8.07 5.85 8.35
CA ALA A 41 8.07 5.34 7.01
C ALA A 41 7.02 4.23 6.97
N PHE A 42 6.00 4.43 6.13
CA PHE A 42 5.04 3.39 5.83
C PHE A 42 5.79 2.07 5.67
N PRO A 43 5.41 1.00 6.40
CA PRO A 43 6.28 -0.15 6.60
C PRO A 43 6.52 -0.87 5.26
N VAL A 44 7.62 -0.49 4.61
CA VAL A 44 8.06 -1.01 3.32
C VAL A 44 8.75 -2.35 3.44
N ASN A 45 9.01 -2.84 4.66
CA ASN A 45 9.73 -4.10 4.91
C ASN A 45 9.01 -5.07 5.85
N THR A 46 7.77 -4.76 6.27
CA THR A 46 6.99 -5.65 7.13
C THR A 46 5.82 -6.20 6.35
N SER A 47 5.61 -7.51 6.41
CA SER A 47 4.43 -8.11 5.82
C SER A 47 3.20 -7.88 6.68
N CYS A 48 2.05 -7.81 6.03
CA CYS A 48 0.77 -7.66 6.70
C CYS A 48 -0.19 -8.77 6.28
N ARG A 49 -1.20 -8.99 7.12
CA ARG A 49 -2.27 -9.95 6.89
C ARG A 49 -3.62 -9.28 7.05
N GLY A 50 -4.54 -9.60 6.15
CA GLY A 50 -5.91 -9.13 6.18
C GLY A 50 -6.86 -10.23 5.74
N ASN A 51 -8.15 -9.89 5.74
CA ASN A 51 -9.14 -10.67 5.03
C ASN A 51 -9.72 -9.81 3.91
N MET A 52 -10.01 -10.44 2.78
CA MET A 52 -10.68 -9.82 1.65
C MET A 52 -12.01 -10.54 1.44
N ILE A 53 -13.09 -9.76 1.45
CA ILE A 53 -14.43 -10.24 1.15
C ILE A 53 -14.89 -9.49 -0.09
N VAL A 54 -15.21 -10.25 -1.14
CA VAL A 54 -15.73 -9.69 -2.39
C VAL A 54 -17.14 -10.21 -2.55
N ASP A 55 -18.11 -9.32 -2.63
CA ASP A 55 -19.49 -9.64 -3.00
C ASP A 55 -19.76 -9.00 -4.38
N ALA A 56 -20.04 -9.84 -5.36
CA ALA A 56 -20.29 -9.46 -6.74
C ALA A 56 -21.73 -9.82 -7.12
N LEU A 57 -22.42 -8.89 -7.79
CA LEU A 57 -23.75 -9.09 -8.36
C LEU A 57 -23.70 -8.69 -9.83
N TYR A 58 -23.87 -9.67 -10.72
CA TYR A 58 -23.86 -9.48 -12.17
C TYR A 58 -25.12 -10.11 -12.76
N ASP A 59 -26.01 -9.29 -13.30
CA ASP A 59 -27.32 -9.68 -13.81
C ASP A 59 -28.10 -10.55 -12.80
N ASP A 60 -28.09 -11.86 -13.01
CA ASP A 60 -28.80 -12.87 -12.23
C ASP A 60 -27.88 -13.74 -11.35
N GLN A 61 -26.57 -13.50 -11.40
CA GLN A 61 -25.56 -14.30 -10.71
C GLN A 61 -24.97 -13.48 -9.58
N ARG A 62 -25.06 -14.05 -8.37
CA ARG A 62 -24.35 -13.54 -7.20
C ARG A 62 -23.13 -14.42 -6.99
N ALA A 63 -21.97 -13.79 -6.81
CA ALA A 63 -20.75 -14.47 -6.42
C ALA A 63 -20.22 -13.83 -5.14
N ARG A 64 -19.65 -14.65 -4.26
CA ARG A 64 -18.98 -14.18 -3.05
C ARG A 64 -17.64 -14.85 -2.89
N MET A 65 -16.64 -14.11 -2.44
CA MET A 65 -15.35 -14.65 -2.06
C MET A 65 -15.04 -14.25 -0.62
N THR A 66 -14.39 -15.15 0.11
CA THR A 66 -13.77 -14.84 1.40
C THR A 66 -12.39 -15.45 1.40
N THR A 67 -11.38 -14.59 1.47
CA THR A 67 -9.97 -14.99 1.46
C THR A 67 -9.20 -14.33 2.58
N SER A 68 -8.25 -15.08 3.13
CA SER A 68 -7.10 -14.50 3.79
C SER A 68 -6.18 -13.90 2.75
N PHE A 69 -5.68 -12.73 3.07
CA PHE A 69 -4.82 -11.91 2.22
C PHE A 69 -3.51 -11.67 2.96
N TYR A 70 -2.39 -11.99 2.33
CA TYR A 70 -1.06 -11.66 2.82
C TYR A 70 -0.41 -10.72 1.80
N PHE A 71 0.24 -9.67 2.29
CA PHE A 71 0.96 -8.72 1.46
C PHE A 71 2.35 -8.49 2.02
N SER A 72 3.34 -8.49 1.14
CA SER A 72 4.72 -8.19 1.47
C SER A 72 5.37 -7.43 0.33
N PHE A 73 6.04 -6.34 0.65
CA PHE A 73 7.11 -5.85 -0.20
C PHE A 73 8.26 -6.86 -0.16
N LEU A 74 8.94 -6.99 -1.29
CA LEU A 74 10.13 -7.80 -1.51
C LEU A 74 11.22 -6.92 -2.13
N ASP A 75 12.46 -7.42 -2.16
CA ASP A 75 13.58 -6.71 -2.78
C ASP A 75 13.34 -6.41 -4.26
N ASN A 76 14.01 -5.37 -4.77
CA ASN A 76 14.03 -4.98 -6.18
C ASN A 76 12.66 -4.61 -6.76
N ASN A 77 11.90 -3.78 -6.04
CA ASN A 77 10.59 -3.27 -6.46
C ASN A 77 9.57 -4.39 -6.73
N LYS A 78 9.60 -5.43 -5.90
CA LYS A 78 8.68 -6.56 -6.00
C LYS A 78 7.68 -6.54 -4.85
N ILE A 79 6.50 -7.06 -5.11
CA ILE A 79 5.48 -7.32 -4.09
C ILE A 79 5.04 -8.77 -4.23
N LEU A 80 4.78 -9.43 -3.12
CA LEU A 80 4.07 -10.70 -3.04
C LEU A 80 2.70 -10.47 -2.43
N ILE A 81 1.66 -10.92 -3.12
CA ILE A 81 0.32 -11.09 -2.56
C ILE A 81 0.00 -12.58 -2.52
N SER A 82 -0.36 -13.10 -1.35
CA SER A 82 -0.85 -14.46 -1.21
C SER A 82 -2.33 -14.45 -0.84
N LEU A 83 -3.11 -15.26 -1.56
CA LEU A 83 -4.54 -15.42 -1.35
C LEU A 83 -4.84 -16.87 -0.97
N SER A 84 -5.61 -17.06 0.09
CA SER A 84 -6.12 -18.37 0.49
C SER A 84 -7.56 -18.26 0.94
N GLY A 85 -8.46 -19.07 0.39
CA GLY A 85 -9.85 -19.05 0.82
C GLY A 85 -10.80 -19.75 -0.12
N THR A 86 -12.02 -19.24 -0.20
CA THR A 86 -13.10 -19.88 -0.95
C THR A 86 -13.97 -18.86 -1.67
N GLY A 87 -14.27 -19.15 -2.92
CA GLY A 87 -15.32 -18.50 -3.70
C GLY A 87 -16.60 -19.34 -3.71
N TYR A 88 -17.72 -18.66 -3.83
CA TYR A 88 -19.07 -19.24 -3.93
C TYR A 88 -19.83 -18.57 -5.07
N LEU A 89 -20.54 -19.36 -5.86
CA LEU A 89 -21.53 -18.89 -6.81
C LEU A 89 -22.92 -19.27 -6.31
N TYR A 90 -23.86 -18.34 -6.40
CA TYR A 90 -25.23 -18.53 -5.95
C TYR A 90 -26.19 -18.44 -7.14
N ASP A 91 -27.28 -19.19 -7.06
CA ASP A 91 -28.43 -18.99 -7.94
C ASP A 91 -29.33 -17.82 -7.47
N ARG A 92 -30.38 -17.54 -8.24
CA ARG A 92 -31.38 -16.50 -7.93
C ARG A 92 -32.12 -16.72 -6.61
N SER A 93 -32.20 -17.95 -6.10
CA SER A 93 -32.83 -18.27 -4.81
C SER A 93 -31.88 -18.07 -3.62
N GLY A 94 -30.60 -17.75 -3.89
CA GLY A 94 -29.57 -17.61 -2.87
C GLY A 94 -28.92 -18.93 -2.45
N LYS A 95 -29.15 -20.02 -3.19
CA LYS A 95 -28.50 -21.32 -2.92
C LYS A 95 -27.13 -21.36 -3.58
N VAL A 96 -26.13 -21.88 -2.86
CA VAL A 96 -24.79 -22.14 -3.41
C VAL A 96 -24.90 -23.24 -4.48
N ILE A 97 -24.56 -22.89 -5.71
CA ILE A 97 -24.49 -23.82 -6.85
C ILE A 97 -23.06 -24.23 -7.16
N GLU A 98 -22.08 -23.44 -6.74
CA GLU A 98 -20.67 -23.74 -6.94
C GLU A 98 -19.81 -23.23 -5.79
N ARG A 99 -18.79 -24.00 -5.42
CA ARG A 99 -17.79 -23.66 -4.41
C ARG A 99 -16.42 -24.01 -4.96
N LYS A 100 -15.50 -23.04 -4.95
CA LYS A 100 -14.12 -23.23 -5.41
C LYS A 100 -13.13 -22.70 -4.38
N THR A 101 -11.99 -23.35 -4.28
CA THR A 101 -10.87 -23.00 -3.42
C THR A 101 -9.90 -22.13 -4.20
N ILE A 102 -9.43 -21.06 -3.57
CA ILE A 102 -8.34 -20.23 -4.07
C ILE A 102 -7.12 -20.41 -3.16
N LEU A 103 -5.96 -20.68 -3.75
CA LEU A 103 -4.69 -20.75 -3.06
C LEU A 103 -3.57 -20.33 -4.02
N ARG A 104 -3.19 -19.05 -3.97
CA ARG A 104 -2.27 -18.44 -4.94
C ARG A 104 -1.22 -17.58 -4.28
N ASN A 105 -0.03 -17.61 -4.85
CA ASN A 105 1.01 -16.62 -4.63
C ASN A 105 1.19 -15.82 -5.92
N ILE A 106 0.97 -14.51 -5.85
CA ILE A 106 1.03 -13.60 -6.98
C ILE A 106 2.21 -12.65 -6.76
N TYR A 107 3.13 -12.65 -7.71
CA TYR A 107 4.33 -11.82 -7.68
C TYR A 107 4.17 -10.65 -8.63
N TYR A 108 4.44 -9.46 -8.11
CA TYR A 108 4.30 -8.21 -8.81
C TYR A 108 5.64 -7.51 -8.95
N ARG A 109 5.78 -6.76 -10.05
CA ARG A 109 6.65 -5.58 -10.07
C ARG A 109 5.80 -4.36 -9.82
N TYR A 110 6.31 -3.41 -9.04
CA TYR A 110 5.59 -2.16 -8.76
C TYR A 110 6.35 -0.91 -9.21
N VAL A 111 5.56 0.10 -9.60
CA VAL A 111 5.99 1.48 -9.81
C VAL A 111 5.28 2.35 -8.78
N HIS A 112 6.02 3.19 -8.06
CA HIS A 112 5.45 4.16 -7.13
C HIS A 112 5.11 5.44 -7.90
N GLU A 113 3.89 5.50 -8.42
CA GLU A 113 3.42 6.57 -9.31
C GLU A 113 3.38 7.93 -8.61
N SER A 114 2.92 7.96 -7.35
CA SER A 114 2.80 9.20 -6.60
C SER A 114 3.08 8.98 -5.11
N LYS A 115 4.16 9.62 -4.64
CA LYS A 115 4.54 9.66 -3.22
C LYS A 115 3.59 10.46 -2.35
N TYR A 116 2.82 11.38 -2.94
CA TYR A 116 1.86 12.21 -2.20
C TYR A 116 0.60 11.41 -1.84
N THR A 117 0.14 10.59 -2.78
CA THR A 117 -1.08 9.79 -2.62
C THR A 117 -0.79 8.34 -2.22
N ASN A 118 0.48 7.92 -2.16
CA ASN A 118 0.91 6.53 -2.02
C ASN A 118 0.22 5.61 -3.04
N THR A 119 0.25 6.02 -4.30
CA THR A 119 -0.35 5.30 -5.42
C THR A 119 0.70 4.44 -6.12
N TYR A 120 0.37 3.18 -6.35
CA TYR A 120 1.25 2.17 -6.92
C TYR A 120 0.58 1.50 -8.11
N SER A 121 1.33 1.33 -9.20
CA SER A 121 0.95 0.43 -10.30
C SER A 121 1.61 -0.91 -10.07
N LEU A 122 0.83 -1.98 -10.03
CA LEU A 122 1.27 -3.34 -9.74
C LEU A 122 1.03 -4.20 -10.98
N THR A 123 2.12 -4.59 -11.66
CA THR A 123 2.05 -5.51 -12.81
C THR A 123 2.34 -6.93 -12.33
N SER A 124 1.35 -7.82 -12.46
CA SER A 124 1.51 -9.23 -12.11
C SER A 124 2.49 -9.89 -13.07
N THR A 125 3.59 -10.42 -12.54
CA THR A 125 4.62 -11.09 -13.34
C THR A 125 4.52 -12.60 -13.32
N GLN A 126 3.98 -13.16 -12.24
CA GLN A 126 3.89 -14.60 -12.03
C GLN A 126 2.75 -14.92 -11.05
N ILE A 127 1.96 -15.94 -11.37
CA ILE A 127 0.89 -16.45 -10.52
C ILE A 127 1.18 -17.93 -10.29
N ASN A 128 1.52 -18.30 -9.07
CA ASN A 128 1.67 -19.69 -8.66
C ASN A 128 0.35 -20.15 -8.05
N THR A 129 -0.31 -21.09 -8.71
CA THR A 129 -1.53 -21.75 -8.24
C THR A 129 -1.17 -23.08 -7.58
N ASP A 130 -1.65 -23.31 -6.36
CA ASP A 130 -1.52 -24.61 -5.73
C ASP A 130 -2.40 -25.66 -6.44
N SER A 131 -2.04 -26.93 -6.32
CA SER A 131 -2.82 -28.07 -6.78
C SER A 131 -4.27 -28.11 -6.29
N VAL A 132 -4.55 -27.54 -5.12
CA VAL A 132 -5.91 -27.48 -4.55
C VAL A 132 -6.70 -26.24 -4.98
N ASP A 133 -6.05 -25.27 -5.64
CA ASP A 133 -6.73 -24.13 -6.26
C ASP A 133 -7.47 -24.62 -7.51
N ASN A 134 -8.79 -24.49 -7.49
CA ASN A 134 -9.65 -24.93 -8.60
C ASN A 134 -10.50 -23.78 -9.17
N MET A 135 -10.09 -22.53 -8.94
CA MET A 135 -10.73 -21.35 -9.50
C MET A 135 -10.58 -21.31 -11.02
N ASP A 136 -11.70 -21.33 -11.72
CA ASP A 136 -11.74 -21.20 -13.18
C ASP A 136 -11.84 -19.74 -13.63
N TRP A 137 -11.82 -19.53 -14.94
CA TRP A 137 -11.94 -18.21 -15.54
C TRP A 137 -13.21 -17.48 -15.12
N LYS A 138 -14.37 -18.15 -15.21
CA LYS A 138 -15.68 -17.56 -14.91
C LYS A 138 -15.72 -17.00 -13.50
N MET A 139 -15.27 -17.79 -12.53
CA MET A 139 -15.33 -17.39 -11.12
C MET A 139 -14.24 -16.38 -10.77
N SER A 140 -13.07 -16.49 -11.41
CA SER A 140 -11.99 -15.52 -11.25
C SER A 140 -12.38 -14.15 -11.78
N SER A 141 -12.99 -14.05 -12.96
CA SER A 141 -13.39 -12.76 -13.55
C SER A 141 -14.46 -12.02 -12.75
N LEU A 142 -15.23 -12.73 -11.92
CA LEU A 142 -16.27 -12.14 -11.08
C LEU A 142 -15.74 -11.70 -9.71
N LEU A 143 -14.72 -12.40 -9.18
CA LEU A 143 -14.32 -12.29 -7.77
C LEU A 143 -12.93 -11.70 -7.56
N LEU A 144 -12.11 -11.63 -8.60
CA LEU A 144 -10.71 -11.23 -8.50
C LEU A 144 -10.42 -10.03 -9.40
N MET A 145 -9.50 -9.19 -8.96
CA MET A 145 -8.88 -8.20 -9.84
C MET A 145 -8.13 -8.90 -10.97
N ASN A 146 -8.04 -8.27 -12.14
CA ASN A 146 -7.41 -8.89 -13.31
C ASN A 146 -5.99 -9.40 -13.03
N SER A 147 -5.17 -8.62 -12.31
CA SER A 147 -3.81 -9.03 -11.98
C SER A 147 -3.71 -10.20 -10.99
N PHE A 148 -4.79 -10.56 -10.31
CA PHE A 148 -4.83 -11.67 -9.35
C PHE A 148 -4.99 -13.04 -10.03
N PHE A 149 -5.46 -13.07 -11.28
CA PHE A 149 -5.67 -14.32 -12.03
C PHE A 149 -5.11 -14.32 -13.45
N MET A 150 -4.62 -13.18 -13.95
CA MET A 150 -3.90 -13.08 -15.22
C MET A 150 -2.54 -12.39 -15.05
N ALA A 151 -1.47 -13.11 -15.39
CA ALA A 151 -0.14 -12.51 -15.48
C ALA A 151 -0.08 -11.49 -16.64
N GLY A 152 0.76 -10.46 -16.48
CA GLY A 152 0.92 -9.34 -17.40
C GLY A 152 -0.07 -8.18 -17.18
N GLN A 153 -1.14 -8.39 -16.42
CA GLN A 153 -2.10 -7.33 -16.11
C GLN A 153 -1.56 -6.39 -15.05
N THR A 154 -1.92 -5.11 -15.18
CA THR A 154 -1.53 -4.05 -14.25
C THR A 154 -2.76 -3.48 -13.56
N ASP A 155 -2.74 -3.45 -12.24
CA ASP A 155 -3.76 -2.80 -11.42
C ASP A 155 -3.13 -1.64 -10.65
N THR A 156 -3.90 -0.57 -10.45
CA THR A 156 -3.47 0.58 -9.64
C THR A 156 -4.08 0.49 -8.25
N LEU A 157 -3.23 0.45 -7.23
CA LEU A 157 -3.62 0.41 -5.83
C LEU A 157 -3.12 1.64 -5.08
N VAL A 158 -3.86 2.04 -4.07
CA VAL A 158 -3.47 3.06 -3.10
C VAL A 158 -3.20 2.38 -1.77
N LEU A 159 -1.99 2.54 -1.25
CA LEU A 159 -1.56 1.92 0.01
C LEU A 159 -1.49 3.01 1.07
N LYS A 160 -2.51 3.08 1.93
CA LYS A 160 -2.63 4.14 2.94
C LYS A 160 -2.32 3.60 4.33
N LYS A 161 -1.56 4.36 5.11
CA LYS A 161 -1.48 4.12 6.56
C LYS A 161 -2.87 4.43 7.15
N TYR A 162 -3.45 3.49 7.89
CA TYR A 162 -4.69 3.73 8.63
C TYR A 162 -4.36 4.08 10.08
N ASP A 163 -3.56 3.25 10.75
CA ASP A 163 -2.93 3.54 12.04
C ASP A 163 -1.47 3.01 12.06
N ASP A 164 -0.84 2.95 13.24
CA ASP A 164 0.54 2.49 13.38
C ASP A 164 0.75 1.02 13.00
N ASN A 165 -0.29 0.20 13.06
CA ASN A 165 -0.22 -1.26 12.86
C ASN A 165 -1.08 -1.75 11.70
N THR A 166 -1.73 -0.85 10.95
CA THR A 166 -2.62 -1.21 9.86
C THR A 166 -2.43 -0.36 8.60
N MET A 167 -2.56 -1.04 7.46
CA MET A 167 -2.56 -0.47 6.12
C MET A 167 -3.92 -0.73 5.47
N LEU A 168 -4.50 0.30 4.89
CA LEU A 168 -5.64 0.17 4.01
C LEU A 168 -5.13 0.06 2.57
N ILE A 169 -5.50 -1.03 1.90
CA ILE A 169 -5.23 -1.26 0.49
C ILE A 169 -6.52 -0.97 -0.26
N GLU A 170 -6.47 -0.01 -1.18
CA GLU A 170 -7.61 0.46 -1.94
C GLU A 170 -7.35 0.35 -3.44
N SER A 171 -8.40 0.12 -4.20
CA SER A 171 -8.44 0.47 -5.62
C SER A 171 -8.83 1.95 -5.77
N ASN A 172 -8.83 2.46 -7.00
CA ASN A 172 -9.35 3.80 -7.29
C ASN A 172 -10.87 3.97 -7.04
N GLN A 173 -11.61 2.87 -6.86
CA GLN A 173 -13.08 2.89 -6.73
C GLN A 173 -13.58 2.38 -5.37
N SER A 174 -12.81 1.55 -4.66
CA SER A 174 -13.22 1.00 -3.37
C SER A 174 -12.05 0.50 -2.52
N PRO A 175 -12.19 0.50 -1.18
CA PRO A 175 -11.27 -0.22 -0.31
C PRO A 175 -11.36 -1.72 -0.58
N LEU A 176 -10.20 -2.36 -0.71
CA LEU A 176 -10.10 -3.80 -1.00
C LEU A 176 -9.90 -4.61 0.28
N THR A 177 -8.97 -4.18 1.13
CA THR A 177 -8.66 -4.88 2.37
C THR A 177 -7.97 -3.99 3.38
N MET A 178 -8.26 -4.20 4.66
CA MET A 178 -7.47 -3.69 5.77
C MET A 178 -6.49 -4.79 6.19
N CYS A 179 -5.21 -4.44 6.20
CA CYS A 179 -4.10 -5.34 6.40
C CYS A 179 -3.36 -4.95 7.68
N VAL A 180 -3.20 -5.90 8.60
CA VAL A 180 -2.59 -5.68 9.92
C VAL A 180 -1.15 -6.18 9.90
N PHE A 181 -0.21 -5.34 10.31
CA PHE A 181 1.18 -5.72 10.51
C PHE A 181 1.31 -6.53 11.79
N LYS A 182 2.22 -7.51 11.80
CA LYS A 182 2.54 -8.21 13.04
C LYS A 182 3.25 -7.21 13.96
N ASN A 183 2.71 -6.98 15.15
CA ASN A 183 3.44 -6.25 16.19
C ASN A 183 4.57 -7.14 16.69
N ASP A 184 5.80 -6.67 16.57
CA ASP A 184 6.93 -7.21 17.32
C ASP A 184 6.81 -6.70 18.76
N LEU A 185 5.96 -7.37 19.55
CA LEU A 185 5.95 -7.28 21.02
C LEU A 185 6.96 -8.26 21.60
#